data_AF-A0A2P6TES5-F1
#
_entry.id   AF-A0A2P6TES5-F1
#
_cell.length_a   1.000
_cell.length_b   1.000
_cell.length_c   1.000
_cell.angle_alpha   90.00
_cell.angle_beta   90.00
_cell.angle_gamma   90.00
#
_symmetry.space_group_name_H-M   'P 1'
#
loop_
_entity.id
_entity.type
_entity.pdbx_description
1 polymer ?
#
loop_
_entity_poly.entity_id
_entity_poly.type
_entity_poly.pdbx_seq_one_letter_code
_entity_poly.pdbx_strand_id
1 'polypeptide(L)'
;MHWRGGTPDTVDRDANIALFQEAAATAAGQPPGLPKGVGKSAATAAGADGAGKRGGVERFMLVATYEGREAKASVPMQRAKEAAVEHIEQMAGEYGLSWTIIRPTAYFKDFTDMPWQRMQTQDWILVPGGGDSRYNPIDGAELAGFMADCLLEGKCANEEVRIGGPQVLTFREVIYEAAQAHGKPRSAVRILPLPIALLRLAAPVAWLLGLVWQPAAAVASALRFVIFSTTHDSVGMRYGSRTVADYYRDLAQRAQQRQQQGEWQPLTQQAGASVVQQATGSGRSAKKAA
;
A
#
# COMPACT_ATOMS: atom_id res chain seq x y z
N MET A 1 -9.36 8.12 38.58
CA MET A 1 -10.24 9.13 37.96
C MET A 1 -11.30 8.37 37.16
N HIS A 2 -12.57 8.52 37.53
CA HIS A 2 -13.69 7.79 36.92
C HIS A 2 -14.08 8.41 35.57
N TRP A 3 -14.01 7.61 34.50
CA TRP A 3 -14.61 7.93 33.21
C TRP A 3 -16.14 7.86 33.36
N ARG A 4 -16.81 9.00 33.17
CA ARG A 4 -18.28 9.06 33.10
C ARG A 4 -18.71 8.68 31.69
N GLY A 5 -19.60 7.70 31.61
CA GLY A 5 -20.05 7.11 30.36
C GLY A 5 -20.68 8.09 29.39
N GLY A 6 -20.23 8.00 28.14
CA GLY A 6 -21.06 8.18 26.96
C GLY A 6 -21.23 6.81 26.30
N THR A 7 -22.46 6.44 25.92
CA THR A 7 -22.75 5.23 25.16
C THR A 7 -22.11 5.30 23.76
N PRO A 8 -21.77 4.17 23.11
CA PRO A 8 -21.09 4.13 21.81
C PRO A 8 -21.87 4.77 20.64
N ASP A 9 -23.13 5.18 20.85
CA ASP A 9 -24.03 5.76 19.85
C ASP A 9 -23.77 7.24 19.53
N THR A 10 -22.73 7.86 20.10
CA THR A 10 -22.45 9.30 19.90
C THR A 10 -21.39 9.61 18.84
N VAL A 11 -20.87 8.61 18.13
CA VAL A 11 -19.90 8.84 17.05
C VAL A 11 -20.67 9.24 15.79
N ASP A 12 -20.89 10.54 15.63
CA ASP A 12 -21.40 11.11 14.38
C ASP A 12 -20.36 10.88 13.26
N ARG A 13 -20.56 9.78 12.54
CA ARG A 13 -19.65 9.30 11.50
C ARG A 13 -19.54 10.30 10.37
N ASP A 14 -20.63 10.97 10.01
CA ASP A 14 -20.67 11.90 8.88
C ASP A 14 -19.99 13.22 9.25
N ALA A 15 -20.19 13.70 10.49
CA ALA A 15 -19.44 14.84 11.01
C ALA A 15 -17.94 14.54 11.11
N ASN A 16 -17.54 13.34 11.57
CA ASN A 16 -16.14 12.95 11.66
C ASN A 16 -15.49 12.76 10.29
N ILE A 17 -16.21 12.18 9.31
CA ILE A 17 -15.74 12.09 7.92
C ILE A 17 -15.61 13.48 7.30
N ALA A 18 -16.57 14.38 7.54
CA ALA A 18 -16.50 15.76 7.07
C ALA A 18 -15.33 16.53 7.69
N LEU A 19 -15.10 16.41 9.00
CA LEU A 19 -13.95 16.99 9.69
C LEU A 19 -12.62 16.43 9.18
N PHE A 20 -12.56 15.12 8.90
CA PHE A 20 -11.38 14.48 8.32
C PHE A 20 -11.14 14.92 6.87
N GLN A 21 -12.20 15.05 6.07
CA GLN A 21 -12.14 15.56 4.69
C GLN A 21 -11.77 17.04 4.66
N GLU A 22 -12.28 17.84 5.58
CA GLU A 22 -11.93 19.24 5.75
C GLU A 22 -10.48 19.37 6.19
N ALA A 23 -10.02 18.64 7.21
CA ALA A 23 -8.60 18.60 7.59
C ALA A 23 -7.70 18.15 6.42
N ALA A 24 -8.11 17.13 5.65
CA ALA A 24 -7.40 16.67 4.46
C ALA A 24 -7.43 17.70 3.31
N ALA A 25 -8.50 18.51 3.18
CA ALA A 25 -8.65 19.55 2.18
C ALA A 25 -7.91 20.85 2.56
N THR A 26 -7.96 21.26 3.84
CA THR A 26 -7.15 22.34 4.41
C THR A 26 -5.67 22.07 4.20
N ALA A 27 -5.27 20.80 4.32
CA ALA A 27 -3.90 20.40 4.07
C ALA A 27 -3.58 20.00 2.62
N ALA A 28 -4.58 19.95 1.74
CA ALA A 28 -4.33 20.02 0.29
C ALA A 28 -3.80 21.42 -0.11
N GLY A 29 -4.00 22.43 0.75
CA GLY A 29 -3.11 23.58 0.82
C GLY A 29 -1.79 23.17 1.48
N GLN A 30 -0.70 23.20 0.71
CA GLN A 30 0.66 22.88 1.16
C GLN A 30 0.95 23.54 2.54
N PRO A 31 1.09 22.76 3.62
CA PRO A 31 1.42 23.32 4.92
C PRO A 31 2.83 23.96 4.85
N PRO A 32 3.04 25.15 5.44
CA PRO A 32 4.35 25.78 5.43
C PRO A 32 5.37 24.88 6.12
N GLY A 33 6.41 24.47 5.39
CA GLY A 33 7.53 23.67 5.91
C GLY A 33 7.64 22.22 5.41
N LEU A 34 6.62 21.66 4.74
CA LEU A 34 6.70 20.32 4.15
C LEU A 34 7.31 20.35 2.73
N PRO A 35 8.26 19.44 2.39
CA PRO A 35 8.89 19.39 1.08
C PRO A 35 7.89 18.99 -0.03
N LYS A 36 8.10 19.46 -1.28
CA LYS A 36 7.24 19.12 -2.42
C LYS A 36 7.21 17.60 -2.68
N GLY A 37 6.03 17.03 -2.88
CA GLY A 37 5.84 15.61 -3.22
C GLY A 37 5.20 14.73 -2.14
N VAL A 38 4.70 15.31 -1.04
CA VAL A 38 3.99 14.55 -0.03
C VAL A 38 2.58 14.21 -0.49
N GLY A 39 2.25 12.91 -0.56
CA GLY A 39 0.91 12.45 -0.91
C GLY A 39 -0.14 12.78 0.16
N LYS A 40 -1.41 12.47 -0.15
CA LYS A 40 -2.60 12.77 0.67
C LYS A 40 -2.47 12.47 2.17
N SER A 41 -1.71 11.44 2.57
CA SER A 41 -1.58 11.04 3.98
C SER A 41 -0.88 12.05 4.90
N ALA A 42 0.09 12.84 4.43
CA ALA A 42 0.71 13.86 5.29
C ALA A 42 -0.06 15.19 5.27
N ALA A 43 -0.79 15.45 4.18
CA ALA A 43 -1.78 16.51 4.18
C ALA A 43 -2.76 16.25 5.34
N THR A 44 -3.39 15.08 5.41
CA THR A 44 -4.29 14.72 6.51
C THR A 44 -3.71 14.94 7.92
N ALA A 45 -2.40 14.69 8.14
CA ALA A 45 -1.74 14.90 9.43
C ALA A 45 -1.55 16.38 9.80
N ALA A 46 -1.22 17.25 8.83
CA ALA A 46 -1.00 18.68 9.06
C ALA A 46 -2.30 19.49 9.22
N GLY A 47 -3.43 18.99 8.72
CA GLY A 47 -4.75 19.59 8.94
C GLY A 47 -5.30 19.40 10.36
N ALA A 48 -4.65 18.55 11.17
CA ALA A 48 -5.09 18.20 12.51
C ALA A 48 -4.86 19.31 13.57
N ASP A 49 -4.00 20.30 13.27
CA ASP A 49 -3.39 21.18 14.28
C ASP A 49 -4.38 22.11 14.99
N GLY A 50 -5.27 22.74 14.22
CA GLY A 50 -6.30 23.63 14.75
C GLY A 50 -7.69 22.99 14.82
N ALA A 51 -7.95 21.99 13.98
CA ALA A 51 -9.26 21.37 13.81
C ALA A 51 -9.55 20.30 14.89
N GLY A 52 -8.54 19.55 15.34
CA GLY A 52 -8.72 18.48 16.32
C GLY A 52 -9.33 18.96 17.63
N LYS A 53 -8.80 20.05 18.20
CA LYS A 53 -9.38 20.66 19.42
C LYS A 53 -10.74 21.31 19.20
N ARG A 54 -10.99 21.93 18.04
CA ARG A 54 -12.27 22.57 17.72
C ARG A 54 -13.37 21.55 17.45
N GLY A 55 -13.02 20.37 16.96
CA GLY A 55 -13.94 19.26 16.69
C GLY A 55 -14.10 18.24 17.81
N GLY A 56 -13.46 18.42 18.97
CA GLY A 56 -13.56 17.48 20.09
C GLY A 56 -12.85 16.14 19.85
N VAL A 57 -11.81 16.11 19.01
CA VAL A 57 -11.02 14.89 18.73
C VAL A 57 -10.17 14.54 19.95
N GLU A 58 -10.38 13.35 20.51
CA GLU A 58 -9.64 12.85 21.68
C GLU A 58 -8.43 11.97 21.30
N ARG A 59 -8.43 11.40 20.09
CA ARG A 59 -7.40 10.46 19.63
C ARG A 59 -7.11 10.57 18.13
N PHE A 60 -5.84 10.47 17.76
CA PHE A 60 -5.39 10.30 16.39
C PHE A 60 -4.92 8.87 16.13
N MET A 61 -5.24 8.34 14.94
CA MET A 61 -4.66 7.10 14.45
C MET A 61 -4.15 7.31 13.02
N LEU A 62 -2.87 6.99 12.79
CA LEU A 62 -2.25 7.09 11.47
C LEU A 62 -1.74 5.71 11.04
N VAL A 63 -2.05 5.34 9.79
CA VAL A 63 -1.42 4.19 9.14
C VAL A 63 -0.17 4.66 8.41
N ALA A 64 0.99 4.20 8.88
CA ALA A 64 2.29 4.49 8.31
C ALA A 64 2.89 3.24 7.64
N THR A 65 3.99 3.41 6.92
CA THR A 65 4.70 2.30 6.27
C THR A 65 5.50 1.49 7.29
N TYR A 66 5.56 0.16 7.11
CA TYR A 66 6.25 -0.75 8.03
C TYR A 66 7.68 -0.29 8.37
N GLU A 67 8.48 -0.09 7.33
CA GLU A 67 9.90 0.25 7.42
C GLU A 67 10.14 1.76 7.36
N GLY A 68 9.13 2.57 7.66
CA GLY A 68 9.18 4.01 7.41
C GLY A 68 10.35 4.71 8.11
N ARG A 69 10.61 4.37 9.39
CA ARG A 69 11.72 4.95 10.17
C ARG A 69 13.08 4.53 9.61
N GLU A 70 13.24 3.26 9.27
CA GLU A 70 14.49 2.67 8.78
C GLU A 70 14.81 3.13 7.35
N ALA A 71 13.78 3.24 6.51
CA ALA A 71 13.89 3.68 5.13
C ALA A 71 13.89 5.21 4.97
N LYS A 72 13.66 5.97 6.06
CA LYS A 72 13.63 7.44 6.06
C LYS A 72 14.86 8.07 5.40
N ALA A 73 16.05 7.53 5.69
CA ALA A 73 17.32 8.05 5.18
C ALA A 73 17.57 7.71 3.70
N SER A 74 17.01 6.59 3.22
CA SER A 74 17.35 6.02 1.92
C SER A 74 16.24 6.16 0.87
N VAL A 75 14.99 6.41 1.28
CA VAL A 75 13.81 6.50 0.41
C VAL A 75 13.07 7.82 0.64
N PRO A 76 13.14 8.80 -0.29
CA PRO A 76 12.56 10.13 -0.11
C PRO A 76 11.06 10.15 0.24
N MET A 77 10.28 9.22 -0.34
CA MET A 77 8.86 9.09 -0.02
C MET A 77 8.63 8.71 1.45
N GLN A 78 9.53 7.89 2.04
CA GLN A 78 9.43 7.50 3.44
C GLN A 78 9.78 8.66 4.36
N ARG A 79 10.74 9.50 3.98
CA ARG A 79 11.02 10.75 4.71
C ARG A 79 9.81 11.64 4.88
N ALA A 80 9.03 11.80 3.81
CA ALA A 80 7.84 12.64 3.85
C ALA A 80 6.71 12.01 4.70
N LYS A 81 6.56 10.67 4.67
CA LYS A 81 5.60 9.96 5.51
C LYS A 81 5.99 9.99 6.99
N GLU A 82 7.28 9.83 7.31
CA GLU A 82 7.76 9.92 8.69
C GLU A 82 7.67 11.34 9.27
N ALA A 83 7.80 12.38 8.44
CA ALA A 83 7.55 13.74 8.90
C ALA A 83 6.10 13.93 9.41
N ALA A 84 5.13 13.23 8.80
CA ALA A 84 3.74 13.25 9.27
C ALA A 84 3.57 12.52 10.61
N VAL A 85 4.29 11.40 10.81
CA VAL A 85 4.31 10.66 12.08
C VAL A 85 4.89 11.54 13.19
N GLU A 86 6.06 12.14 12.94
CA GLU A 86 6.74 13.03 13.90
C GLU A 86 5.86 14.24 14.27
N HIS A 87 5.15 14.79 13.29
CA HIS A 87 4.21 15.89 13.51
C HIS A 87 3.05 15.49 14.43
N ILE A 88 2.42 14.34 14.19
CA ILE A 88 1.32 13.84 15.04
C ILE A 88 1.80 13.57 16.47
N GLU A 89 2.98 12.96 16.64
CA GLU A 89 3.56 12.68 17.96
C GLU A 89 3.81 13.98 18.74
N GLN A 90 4.39 15.01 18.09
CA GLN A 90 4.64 16.32 18.69
C GLN A 90 3.33 17.01 19.11
N MET A 91 2.38 17.09 18.18
CA MET A 91 1.08 17.70 18.40
C MET A 91 0.29 17.00 19.50
N ALA A 92 0.30 15.67 19.52
CA ALA A 92 -0.38 14.94 20.58
C ALA A 92 0.21 15.24 21.96
N GLY A 93 1.54 15.38 22.06
CA GLY A 93 2.23 15.83 23.27
C GLY A 93 1.86 17.26 23.71
N GLU A 94 1.83 18.21 22.77
CA GLU A 94 1.50 19.62 23.05
C GLU A 94 0.04 19.81 23.51
N TYR A 95 -0.88 19.05 22.92
CA TYR A 95 -2.32 19.24 23.13
C TYR A 95 -2.93 18.23 24.11
N GLY A 96 -2.14 17.29 24.63
CA GLY A 96 -2.60 16.25 25.57
C GLY A 96 -3.53 15.21 24.93
N LEU A 97 -3.35 14.94 23.63
CA LEU A 97 -4.17 14.01 22.85
C LEU A 97 -3.53 12.63 22.85
N SER A 98 -4.34 11.58 22.70
CA SER A 98 -3.80 10.24 22.48
C SER A 98 -3.47 10.04 21.00
N TRP A 99 -2.41 9.28 20.70
CA TRP A 99 -2.08 8.92 19.33
C TRP A 99 -1.81 7.42 19.17
N THR A 100 -2.02 6.87 17.98
CA THR A 100 -1.66 5.49 17.64
C THR A 100 -1.08 5.45 16.23
N ILE A 101 0.11 4.89 16.07
CA ILE A 101 0.71 4.69 14.74
C ILE A 101 0.64 3.20 14.40
N ILE A 102 -0.12 2.86 13.36
CA ILE A 102 -0.24 1.48 12.88
C ILE A 102 0.68 1.31 11.67
N ARG A 103 1.61 0.36 11.77
CA ARG A 103 2.58 0.01 10.73
C ARG A 103 2.30 -1.41 10.25
N PRO A 104 1.36 -1.59 9.31
CA PRO A 104 1.13 -2.87 8.69
C PRO A 104 2.32 -3.24 7.80
N THR A 105 2.59 -4.53 7.65
CA THR A 105 3.53 -5.07 6.66
C THR A 105 3.01 -4.90 5.22
N ALA A 106 2.91 -5.97 4.44
CA ALA A 106 2.36 -5.94 3.09
C ALA A 106 0.86 -6.26 3.12
N TYR A 107 0.06 -5.54 2.33
CA TYR A 107 -1.35 -5.91 2.14
C TYR A 107 -1.48 -7.09 1.18
N PHE A 108 -2.40 -8.02 1.47
CA PHE A 108 -2.71 -9.12 0.55
C PHE A 108 -2.94 -8.63 -0.87
N LYS A 109 -3.78 -7.59 -1.04
CA LYS A 109 -4.11 -7.05 -2.37
C LYS A 109 -2.89 -6.67 -3.18
N ASP A 110 -1.92 -5.98 -2.60
CA ASP A 110 -0.77 -5.47 -3.36
C ASP A 110 0.35 -6.52 -3.46
N PHE A 111 0.47 -7.37 -2.44
CA PHE A 111 1.53 -8.38 -2.38
C PHE A 111 1.26 -9.59 -3.29
N THR A 112 -0.02 -9.90 -3.53
CA THR A 112 -0.45 -11.10 -4.26
C THR A 112 -0.78 -10.85 -5.73
N ASP A 113 -1.08 -9.61 -6.12
CA ASP A 113 -1.57 -9.24 -7.45
C ASP A 113 -0.56 -9.53 -8.55
N MET A 114 0.70 -9.17 -8.35
CA MET A 114 1.74 -9.39 -9.36
C MET A 114 2.02 -10.89 -9.60
N PRO A 115 2.21 -11.73 -8.56
CA PRO A 115 2.26 -13.18 -8.74
C PRO A 115 1.02 -13.75 -9.42
N TRP A 116 -0.19 -13.32 -9.03
CA TRP A 116 -1.45 -13.76 -9.63
C TRP A 116 -1.53 -13.47 -11.12
N GLN A 117 -1.28 -12.24 -11.53
CA GLN A 117 -1.30 -11.83 -12.94
C GLN A 117 -0.21 -12.52 -13.76
N ARG A 118 0.97 -12.75 -13.17
CA ARG A 118 2.03 -13.52 -13.83
C ARG A 118 1.55 -14.94 -14.08
N MET A 119 0.99 -15.63 -13.09
CA MET A 119 0.50 -17.00 -13.28
C MET A 119 -0.62 -17.11 -14.33
N GLN A 120 -1.35 -16.04 -14.63
CA GLN A 120 -2.31 -16.01 -15.74
C GLN A 120 -1.66 -15.85 -17.12
N THR A 121 -0.52 -15.15 -17.20
CA THR A 121 0.10 -14.74 -18.48
C THR A 121 1.34 -15.55 -18.84
N GLN A 122 2.11 -16.00 -17.86
CA GLN A 122 3.39 -16.67 -18.05
C GLN A 122 3.84 -17.44 -16.79
N ASP A 123 4.61 -18.51 -16.98
CA ASP A 123 5.09 -19.35 -15.87
C ASP A 123 6.46 -18.91 -15.32
N TRP A 124 6.80 -17.64 -15.45
CA TRP A 124 8.05 -17.10 -14.90
C TRP A 124 7.89 -15.69 -14.34
N ILE A 125 8.77 -15.35 -13.41
CA ILE A 125 8.75 -14.07 -12.70
C ILE A 125 10.16 -13.64 -12.35
N LEU A 126 10.49 -12.38 -12.65
CA LEU A 126 11.73 -11.75 -12.21
C LEU A 126 11.54 -11.22 -10.80
N VAL A 127 12.42 -11.65 -9.90
CA VAL A 127 12.33 -11.30 -8.48
C VAL A 127 13.64 -10.65 -8.03
N PRO A 128 13.61 -9.38 -7.59
CA PRO A 128 14.77 -8.74 -6.97
C PRO A 128 15.32 -9.59 -5.82
N GLY A 129 16.62 -9.90 -5.87
CA GLY A 129 17.29 -10.68 -4.82
C GLY A 129 16.84 -12.14 -4.70
N GLY A 130 15.99 -12.65 -5.60
CA GLY A 130 15.51 -14.03 -5.58
C GLY A 130 14.28 -14.29 -4.70
N GLY A 131 13.86 -13.32 -3.88
CA GLY A 131 12.60 -13.38 -3.13
C GLY A 131 12.67 -14.09 -1.79
N ASP A 132 13.86 -14.15 -1.18
CA ASP A 132 14.10 -14.89 0.06
C ASP A 132 13.81 -14.05 1.33
N SER A 133 13.55 -12.74 1.19
CA SER A 133 13.07 -11.88 2.28
C SER A 133 11.72 -12.36 2.80
N ARG A 134 11.55 -12.25 4.12
CA ARG A 134 10.35 -12.72 4.83
C ARG A 134 9.38 -11.57 5.11
N TYR A 135 8.10 -11.86 4.92
CA TYR A 135 6.99 -10.96 5.15
C TYR A 135 5.89 -11.71 5.89
N ASN A 136 5.07 -11.03 6.69
CA ASN A 136 3.76 -11.57 7.08
C ASN A 136 2.64 -10.69 6.56
N PRO A 137 2.22 -10.84 5.29
CA PRO A 137 1.20 -9.99 4.69
C PRO A 137 -0.11 -10.07 5.47
N ILE A 138 -0.88 -8.99 5.53
CA ILE A 138 -2.14 -8.89 6.27
C ILE A 138 -3.33 -8.64 5.34
N ASP A 139 -4.48 -9.20 5.70
CA ASP A 139 -5.74 -8.88 5.03
C ASP A 139 -6.25 -7.49 5.43
N GLY A 140 -6.76 -6.74 4.46
CA GLY A 140 -7.26 -5.39 4.71
C GLY A 140 -8.45 -5.34 5.69
N ALA A 141 -9.32 -6.36 5.70
CA ALA A 141 -10.45 -6.42 6.61
C ALA A 141 -10.00 -6.76 8.03
N GLU A 142 -9.02 -7.66 8.19
CA GLU A 142 -8.46 -7.99 9.50
C GLU A 142 -7.69 -6.81 10.10
N LEU A 143 -6.92 -6.07 9.29
CA LEU A 143 -6.29 -4.84 9.76
C LEU A 143 -7.33 -3.80 10.19
N ALA A 144 -8.40 -3.62 9.43
CA ALA A 144 -9.46 -2.68 9.78
C ALA A 144 -10.15 -3.07 11.11
N GLY A 145 -10.37 -4.37 11.34
CA GLY A 145 -10.87 -4.89 12.62
C GLY A 145 -9.91 -4.56 13.78
N PHE A 146 -8.62 -4.84 13.62
CA PHE A 146 -7.61 -4.49 14.63
C PHE A 146 -7.58 -3.00 14.95
N MET A 147 -7.66 -2.15 13.92
CA MET A 147 -7.71 -0.69 14.09
C MET A 147 -8.97 -0.25 14.85
N ALA A 148 -10.12 -0.85 14.54
CA ALA A 148 -11.36 -0.57 15.25
C ALA A 148 -11.25 -0.97 16.73
N ASP A 149 -10.68 -2.13 17.04
CA ASP A 149 -10.47 -2.58 18.42
C ASP A 149 -9.51 -1.65 19.17
N CYS A 150 -8.40 -1.24 18.55
CA CYS A 150 -7.48 -0.25 19.12
C CYS A 150 -8.20 1.09 19.44
N LEU A 151 -9.10 1.54 18.56
CA LEU A 151 -9.85 2.78 18.75
C LEU A 151 -10.90 2.66 19.85
N LEU A 152 -11.70 1.60 19.83
CA LEU A 152 -12.84 1.42 20.73
C LEU A 152 -12.43 0.97 22.13
N GLU A 153 -11.44 0.09 22.24
CA GLU A 153 -11.02 -0.48 23.52
C GLU A 153 -9.85 0.28 24.18
N GLY A 154 -9.26 1.25 23.46
CA GLY A 154 -8.15 2.07 23.96
C GLY A 154 -6.83 1.32 24.16
N LYS A 155 -6.71 0.11 23.61
CA LYS A 155 -5.58 -0.81 23.85
C LYS A 155 -4.25 -0.43 23.16
N CYS A 156 -4.18 0.72 22.49
CA CYS A 156 -3.03 1.12 21.66
C CYS A 156 -2.71 2.62 21.82
N ALA A 157 -3.13 3.23 22.94
CA ALA A 157 -2.96 4.67 23.16
C ALA A 157 -1.50 5.04 23.41
N ASN A 158 -1.00 6.01 22.64
CA ASN A 158 0.39 6.48 22.60
C ASN A 158 1.39 5.38 22.22
N GLU A 159 0.98 4.49 21.32
CA GLU A 159 1.80 3.37 20.85
C GLU A 159 1.99 3.36 19.33
N GLU A 160 3.16 2.86 18.92
CA GLU A 160 3.45 2.47 17.55
C GLU A 160 3.37 0.93 17.44
N VAL A 161 2.42 0.43 16.66
CA VAL A 161 2.16 -1.00 16.51
C VAL A 161 2.58 -1.49 15.13
N ARG A 162 3.54 -2.41 15.10
CA ARG A 162 3.94 -3.16 13.90
C ARG A 162 3.11 -4.43 13.78
N ILE A 163 2.27 -4.52 12.77
CA ILE A 163 1.29 -5.60 12.61
C ILE A 163 1.40 -6.26 11.24
N GLY A 164 1.15 -7.57 11.18
CA GLY A 164 1.06 -8.33 9.95
C GLY A 164 0.11 -9.50 10.11
N GLY A 165 -0.08 -10.27 9.04
CA GLY A 165 -0.98 -11.41 9.07
C GLY A 165 -0.42 -12.60 9.86
N PRO A 166 -1.18 -13.71 9.90
CA PRO A 166 -0.86 -14.85 10.75
C PRO A 166 0.36 -15.66 10.26
N GLN A 167 0.65 -15.60 8.96
CA GLN A 167 1.69 -16.41 8.33
C GLN A 167 2.90 -15.58 7.93
N VAL A 168 4.10 -16.07 8.26
CA VAL A 168 5.36 -15.53 7.74
C VAL A 168 5.72 -16.33 6.50
N LEU A 169 5.87 -15.64 5.38
CA LEU A 169 6.15 -16.20 4.05
C LEU A 169 7.28 -15.40 3.39
N THR A 170 8.09 -16.08 2.61
CA THR A 170 8.97 -15.48 1.61
C THR A 170 8.16 -15.06 0.39
N PHE A 171 8.67 -14.10 -0.40
CA PHE A 171 8.01 -13.74 -1.65
C PHE A 171 7.96 -14.92 -2.63
N ARG A 172 8.99 -15.78 -2.57
CA ARG A 172 9.04 -17.07 -3.28
C ARG A 172 7.87 -17.99 -2.93
N GLU A 173 7.56 -18.13 -1.64
CA GLU A 173 6.44 -18.95 -1.20
C GLU A 173 5.10 -18.38 -1.68
N VAL A 174 4.92 -17.06 -1.66
CA VAL A 174 3.70 -16.42 -2.20
C VAL A 174 3.52 -16.70 -3.69
N ILE A 175 4.61 -16.71 -4.48
CA ILE A 175 4.56 -17.10 -5.90
C ILE A 175 4.10 -18.56 -6.05
N TYR A 176 4.58 -19.46 -5.19
CA TYR A 176 4.14 -20.85 -5.22
C TYR A 176 2.70 -21.05 -4.77
N GLU A 177 2.19 -20.24 -3.84
CA GLU A 177 0.76 -20.22 -3.49
C GLU A 177 -0.10 -19.74 -4.67
N ALA A 178 0.35 -18.71 -5.40
CA ALA A 178 -0.32 -18.26 -6.61
C ALA A 178 -0.36 -19.37 -7.69
N ALA A 179 0.76 -20.08 -7.88
CA ALA A 179 0.85 -21.20 -8.82
C ALA A 179 -0.15 -22.31 -8.49
N GLN A 180 -0.19 -22.71 -7.21
CA GLN A 180 -1.12 -23.72 -6.71
C GLN A 180 -2.59 -23.29 -6.91
N ALA A 181 -2.92 -22.03 -6.67
CA ALA A 181 -4.27 -21.50 -6.89
C ALA A 181 -4.70 -21.52 -8.38
N HIS A 182 -3.73 -21.46 -9.29
CA HIS A 182 -3.95 -21.67 -10.73
C HIS A 182 -3.88 -23.15 -11.18
N GLY A 183 -3.73 -24.09 -10.24
CA GLY A 183 -3.61 -25.52 -10.54
C GLY A 183 -2.26 -25.91 -11.18
N LYS A 184 -1.24 -25.06 -11.07
CA LYS A 184 0.09 -25.28 -11.64
C LYS A 184 1.03 -25.88 -10.60
N PRO A 185 1.82 -26.92 -10.93
CA PRO A 185 2.81 -27.45 -10.01
C PRO A 185 3.95 -26.45 -9.80
N ARG A 186 4.60 -26.50 -8.63
CA ARG A 186 5.74 -25.60 -8.31
C ARG A 186 6.88 -25.69 -9.33
N SER A 187 7.09 -26.86 -9.93
CA SER A 187 8.12 -27.10 -10.95
C SER A 187 7.85 -26.38 -12.28
N ALA A 188 6.59 -26.00 -12.57
CA ALA A 188 6.26 -25.25 -13.76
C ALA A 188 6.71 -23.78 -13.65
N VAL A 189 6.82 -23.25 -12.43
CA VAL A 189 7.08 -21.83 -12.21
C VAL A 189 8.56 -21.54 -12.04
N ARG A 190 9.09 -20.69 -12.92
CA ARG A 190 10.50 -20.27 -12.91
C ARG A 190 10.68 -18.91 -12.25
N ILE A 191 11.38 -18.89 -11.12
CA ILE A 191 11.76 -17.66 -10.42
C ILE A 191 13.17 -17.28 -10.87
N LEU A 192 13.27 -16.16 -11.58
CA LEU A 192 14.53 -15.63 -12.10
C LEU A 192 15.05 -14.56 -11.12
N PRO A 193 16.18 -14.80 -10.42
CA PRO A 193 16.72 -13.82 -9.49
C PRO A 193 17.30 -12.63 -10.26
N LEU A 194 16.87 -11.42 -9.89
CA LEU A 194 17.43 -10.19 -10.40
C LEU A 194 18.49 -9.67 -9.41
N PRO A 195 19.78 -9.61 -9.78
CA PRO A 195 20.85 -9.19 -8.87
C PRO A 195 20.60 -7.79 -8.32
N ILE A 196 20.57 -7.66 -6.99
CA ILE A 196 20.36 -6.36 -6.31
C ILE A 196 21.46 -5.35 -6.69
N ALA A 197 22.68 -5.81 -6.98
CA ALA A 197 23.77 -4.96 -7.45
C ALA A 197 23.40 -4.18 -8.72
N LEU A 198 22.71 -4.82 -9.67
CA LEU A 198 22.26 -4.17 -10.90
C LEU A 198 21.23 -3.08 -10.61
N LEU A 199 20.28 -3.36 -9.70
CA LEU A 199 19.28 -2.37 -9.28
C LEU A 199 19.90 -1.18 -8.56
N ARG A 200 20.90 -1.43 -7.70
CA ARG A 200 21.65 -0.38 -6.99
C ARG A 200 22.41 0.54 -7.94
N LEU A 201 22.90 0.02 -9.07
CA LEU A 201 23.54 0.83 -10.11
C LEU A 201 22.52 1.59 -10.96
N ALA A 202 21.34 1.02 -11.22
CA ALA A 202 20.29 1.67 -12.00
C ALA A 202 19.63 2.86 -11.27
N ALA A 203 19.50 2.80 -9.94
CA ALA A 203 18.86 3.84 -9.14
C ALA A 203 19.50 5.25 -9.26
N PRO A 204 20.83 5.43 -9.13
CA PRO A 204 21.46 6.75 -9.31
C PRO A 204 21.39 7.24 -10.77
N VAL A 205 21.48 6.34 -11.76
CA VAL A 205 21.33 6.69 -13.18
C VAL A 205 19.93 7.20 -13.47
N ALA A 206 18.90 6.51 -12.98
CA ALA A 206 17.51 6.95 -13.11
C ALA A 206 17.25 8.28 -12.37
N TRP A 207 17.89 8.50 -11.22
CA TRP A 207 17.80 9.77 -10.49
C TRP A 207 18.45 10.93 -11.26
N LEU A 208 19.63 10.73 -11.86
CA LEU A 208 20.29 11.73 -12.69
C LEU A 208 19.44 12.08 -13.93
N LEU A 209 18.87 11.08 -14.59
CA LEU A 209 17.90 11.29 -15.68
C LEU A 209 16.62 12.00 -15.19
N GLY A 210 16.24 11.74 -13.94
CA GLY A 210 15.13 12.38 -13.23
C GLY A 210 15.25 13.90 -13.10
N LEU A 211 16.46 14.45 -13.18
CA LEU A 211 16.69 15.90 -13.17
C LEU A 211 16.12 16.60 -14.41
N VAL A 212 16.05 15.87 -15.54
CA VAL A 212 15.53 16.36 -16.82
C VAL A 212 14.14 15.78 -17.11
N TRP A 213 13.83 14.62 -16.54
CA TRP A 213 12.59 13.88 -16.82
C TRP A 213 11.92 13.40 -15.53
N GLN A 214 10.92 14.16 -15.05
CA GLN A 214 10.15 13.87 -13.84
C GLN A 214 9.68 12.41 -13.67
N PRO A 215 9.19 11.67 -14.71
CA PRO A 215 8.83 10.26 -14.54
C PRO A 215 10.03 9.37 -14.13
N ALA A 216 11.26 9.69 -14.53
CA ALA A 216 12.45 8.93 -14.13
C ALA A 216 12.78 9.10 -12.63
N ALA A 217 12.44 10.25 -12.03
CA ALA A 217 12.59 10.46 -10.59
C ALA A 217 11.64 9.57 -9.77
N ALA A 218 10.41 9.36 -10.26
CA ALA A 218 9.46 8.43 -9.64
C ALA A 218 9.96 6.98 -9.71
N VAL A 219 10.50 6.58 -10.87
CA VAL A 219 11.13 5.25 -11.06
C VAL A 219 12.30 5.06 -10.10
N ALA A 220 13.18 6.05 -9.95
CA ALA A 220 14.32 5.97 -9.02
C ALA A 220 13.87 5.79 -7.56
N SER A 221 12.77 6.43 -7.17
CA SER A 221 12.20 6.28 -5.82
C SER A 221 11.58 4.90 -5.60
N ALA A 222 10.86 4.38 -6.61
CA ALA A 222 10.32 3.03 -6.59
C ALA A 222 11.42 1.97 -6.53
N LEU A 223 12.50 2.13 -7.31
CA LEU A 223 13.66 1.23 -7.28
C LEU A 223 14.33 1.22 -5.91
N ARG A 224 14.52 2.38 -5.26
CA ARG A 224 15.07 2.44 -3.91
C ARG A 224 14.19 1.72 -2.89
N PHE A 225 12.87 1.88 -3.00
CA PHE A 225 11.92 1.17 -2.14
C PHE A 225 11.99 -0.35 -2.36
N VAL A 226 11.99 -0.82 -3.61
CA VAL A 226 12.12 -2.24 -3.95
C VAL A 226 13.43 -2.82 -3.43
N ILE A 227 14.55 -2.13 -3.63
CA ILE A 227 15.85 -2.56 -3.11
C ILE A 227 15.77 -2.69 -1.59
N PHE A 228 15.22 -1.69 -0.90
CA PHE A 228 15.14 -1.69 0.55
C PHE A 228 14.26 -2.84 1.05
N SER A 229 13.04 -2.98 0.52
CA SER A 229 12.08 -4.00 0.98
C SER A 229 12.51 -5.42 0.66
N THR A 230 13.33 -5.63 -0.38
CA THR A 230 13.83 -6.96 -0.78
C THR A 230 15.18 -7.31 -0.14
N THR A 231 15.72 -6.41 0.69
CA THR A 231 16.93 -6.68 1.47
C THR A 231 16.68 -6.71 2.98
N HIS A 232 15.47 -6.41 3.42
CA HIS A 232 15.07 -6.40 4.83
C HIS A 232 13.84 -7.29 5.04
N ASP A 233 13.82 -7.99 6.17
CA ASP A 233 12.65 -8.77 6.58
C ASP A 233 11.60 -7.83 7.19
N SER A 234 10.36 -7.95 6.72
CA SER A 234 9.22 -7.16 7.19
C SER A 234 8.24 -8.07 7.92
N VAL A 235 8.55 -8.42 9.18
CA VAL A 235 7.74 -9.33 10.01
C VAL A 235 7.21 -8.61 11.25
N GLY A 236 5.93 -8.24 11.23
CA GLY A 236 5.22 -7.62 12.34
C GLY A 236 4.57 -8.61 13.30
N MET A 237 3.88 -8.10 14.33
CA MET A 237 3.02 -8.90 15.21
C MET A 237 2.01 -9.69 14.39
N ARG A 238 1.90 -10.99 14.65
CA ARG A 238 0.96 -11.87 13.94
C ARG A 238 -0.46 -11.61 14.42
N TYR A 239 -1.34 -11.26 13.49
CA TYR A 239 -2.73 -10.98 13.76
C TYR A 239 -3.62 -11.61 12.68
N GLY A 240 -4.84 -11.96 13.07
CA GLY A 240 -5.83 -12.54 12.18
C GLY A 240 -5.67 -14.05 11.99
N SER A 241 -6.45 -14.56 11.05
CA SER A 241 -6.61 -15.98 10.73
C SER A 241 -6.54 -16.25 9.23
N ARG A 242 -6.77 -15.22 8.39
CA ARG A 242 -6.82 -15.39 6.94
C ARG A 242 -5.42 -15.60 6.38
N THR A 243 -5.28 -16.59 5.52
CA THR A 243 -4.01 -16.93 4.89
C THR A 243 -3.93 -16.40 3.45
N VAL A 244 -2.72 -16.32 2.90
CA VAL A 244 -2.50 -15.96 1.50
C VAL A 244 -3.16 -16.98 0.56
N ALA A 245 -3.13 -18.26 0.92
CA ALA A 245 -3.79 -19.32 0.17
C ALA A 245 -5.31 -19.13 0.13
N ASP A 246 -5.94 -18.75 1.26
CA ASP A 246 -7.38 -18.45 1.31
C ASP A 246 -7.71 -17.27 0.41
N TYR A 247 -6.89 -16.20 0.47
CA TYR A 247 -7.06 -15.03 -0.38
C TYR A 247 -7.02 -15.38 -1.88
N TYR A 248 -6.07 -16.24 -2.30
CA TYR A 248 -6.01 -16.69 -3.69
C TYR A 248 -7.20 -17.56 -4.10
N ARG A 249 -7.70 -18.44 -3.22
CA ARG A 249 -8.92 -19.22 -3.51
C ARG A 249 -10.12 -18.29 -3.73
N ASP A 250 -10.26 -17.25 -2.91
CA ASP A 250 -11.33 -16.27 -3.08
C ASP A 250 -11.20 -15.48 -4.38
N LEU A 251 -9.97 -15.11 -4.78
CA LEU A 251 -9.72 -14.49 -6.08
C LEU A 251 -10.11 -15.42 -7.25
N ALA A 252 -9.77 -16.70 -7.16
CA ALA A 252 -10.13 -17.69 -8.18
C ALA A 252 -11.65 -17.83 -8.30
N GLN A 253 -12.37 -17.94 -7.16
CA GLN A 253 -13.83 -18.01 -7.14
C GLN A 253 -14.48 -16.76 -7.73
N ARG A 254 -14.01 -15.57 -7.37
CA ARG A 254 -14.51 -14.30 -7.94
C ARG A 254 -14.28 -14.23 -9.44
N ALA A 255 -13.12 -14.69 -9.93
CA ALA A 255 -12.85 -14.75 -11.37
C ALA A 255 -13.83 -15.68 -12.10
N GLN A 256 -14.11 -16.87 -11.55
CA GLN A 256 -15.08 -17.81 -12.10
C GLN A 256 -16.51 -17.26 -12.10
N GLN A 257 -16.94 -16.59 -11.02
CA GLN A 257 -18.26 -15.97 -10.95
C GLN A 257 -18.43 -14.87 -12.01
N ARG A 258 -17.42 -14.02 -12.21
CA ARG A 258 -17.44 -12.99 -13.26
C ARG A 258 -17.48 -13.57 -14.66
N GLN A 259 -16.83 -14.73 -14.88
CA GLN A 259 -16.94 -15.47 -16.14
C GLN A 259 -18.36 -15.97 -16.39
N GLN A 260 -19.00 -16.56 -15.37
CA GLN A 260 -20.37 -17.07 -15.47
C GLN A 260 -21.39 -15.94 -15.69
N GLN A 261 -21.12 -14.74 -15.17
CA GLN A 261 -21.94 -13.54 -15.37
C GLN A 261 -21.69 -12.85 -16.71
N GLY A 262 -20.77 -13.36 -17.55
CA GLY A 262 -20.41 -12.76 -18.83
C GLY A 262 -19.61 -11.45 -18.73
N GLU A 263 -19.17 -11.06 -17.53
CA GLU A 263 -18.44 -9.81 -17.27
C GLU A 263 -16.91 -9.97 -17.35
N TRP A 264 -16.41 -11.19 -17.52
CA TRP A 264 -14.97 -11.46 -17.50
C TRP A 264 -14.41 -11.65 -18.92
N GLN A 265 -13.49 -10.77 -19.30
CA GLN A 265 -12.62 -10.97 -20.46
C GLN A 265 -11.20 -11.32 -19.98
N PRO A 266 -10.57 -12.39 -20.49
CA PRO A 266 -9.19 -12.69 -20.18
C PRO A 266 -8.27 -11.56 -20.69
N LEU A 267 -7.20 -11.27 -19.94
CA LEU A 267 -6.20 -10.25 -20.33
C LEU A 267 -5.60 -10.49 -21.73
N THR A 268 -5.53 -11.76 -22.16
CA THR A 268 -5.09 -12.15 -23.50
C THR A 268 -6.03 -11.62 -24.60
N GLN A 269 -7.34 -11.51 -24.34
CA GLN A 269 -8.31 -10.91 -25.26
C GLN A 269 -8.29 -9.38 -25.23
N GLN A 270 -8.03 -8.75 -24.08
CA GLN A 270 -7.89 -7.28 -24.00
C GLN A 270 -6.62 -6.75 -24.72
N ALA A 271 -5.52 -7.50 -24.65
CA ALA A 271 -4.30 -7.18 -25.39
C ALA A 271 -4.50 -7.36 -26.91
N GLY A 272 -5.27 -8.37 -27.35
CA GLY A 272 -5.61 -8.55 -28.76
C GLY A 272 -6.59 -7.49 -29.30
N ALA A 273 -7.59 -7.11 -28.51
CA ALA A 273 -8.60 -6.13 -28.90
C ALA A 273 -8.01 -4.71 -29.07
N SER A 274 -7.05 -4.33 -28.22
CA SER A 274 -6.38 -3.02 -28.32
C SER A 274 -5.46 -2.92 -29.54
N VAL A 275 -4.78 -4.02 -29.92
CA VAL A 275 -3.95 -4.08 -31.14
C VAL A 275 -4.82 -4.06 -32.42
N VAL A 276 -5.97 -4.76 -32.43
CA VAL A 276 -6.89 -4.75 -33.57
C VAL A 276 -7.60 -3.39 -33.73
N GLN A 277 -8.02 -2.75 -32.63
CA GLN A 277 -8.61 -1.39 -32.71
C GLN A 277 -7.61 -0.34 -33.22
N GLN A 278 -6.34 -0.42 -32.81
CA GLN A 278 -5.29 0.46 -33.34
C GLN A 278 -4.99 0.20 -34.82
N ALA A 279 -5.05 -1.04 -35.30
CA ALA A 279 -4.84 -1.37 -36.71
C ALA A 279 -6.01 -0.96 -37.62
N THR A 280 -7.25 -0.99 -37.13
CA THR A 280 -8.44 -0.58 -37.91
C THR A 280 -8.71 0.93 -37.92
N GLY A 281 -8.12 1.69 -37.00
CA GLY A 281 -8.35 3.12 -36.83
C GLY A 281 -7.51 4.05 -37.74
N SER A 282 -6.46 3.55 -38.40
CA SER A 282 -5.56 4.40 -39.21
C SER A 282 -5.91 4.48 -40.71
N GLY A 283 -7.08 3.98 -41.13
CA GLY A 283 -7.43 3.79 -42.54
C GLY A 283 -8.47 4.73 -43.18
N ARG A 284 -9.04 5.70 -42.45
CA ARG A 284 -10.02 6.65 -43.03
C ARG A 284 -9.90 8.07 -42.48
N SER A 285 -8.96 8.85 -43.01
CA SER A 285 -9.15 10.29 -43.11
C SER A 285 -8.25 10.88 -44.19
N ALA A 286 -8.69 10.79 -45.45
CA ALA A 286 -8.21 11.63 -46.55
C ALA A 286 -9.20 11.55 -47.71
N LYS A 287 -10.24 12.40 -47.69
CA LYS A 287 -10.84 13.08 -48.88
C LYS A 287 -12.11 13.86 -48.50
N LYS A 288 -12.20 15.06 -49.07
CA LYS A 288 -13.22 16.14 -48.97
C LYS A 288 -13.02 17.08 -47.78
N ALA A 289 -12.95 18.39 -47.94
CA ALA A 289 -13.58 19.23 -48.96
C ALA A 289 -12.66 20.37 -49.44
N ALA A 290 -12.72 20.61 -50.76
CA ALA A 290 -12.71 21.94 -51.35
C ALA A 290 -14.15 22.44 -51.39
#